data_AF-A0A963PJU7-F1
#
_entry.id   AF-A0A963PJU7-F1
#
_cell.length_a   1.000
_cell.length_b   1.000
_cell.length_c   1.000
_cell.angle_alpha   90.00
_cell.angle_beta   90.00
_cell.angle_gamma   90.00
#
_symmetry.space_group_name_H-M   'P 1'
#
loop_
_entity.id
_entity.type
_entity.pdbx_description
1 polymer ?
#
loop_
_entity_poly.entity_id
_entity_poly.type
_entity_poly.pdbx_seq_one_letter_code
_entity_poly.pdbx_strand_id
1 'polypeptide(L)'
;MKFRYTSLALAAACALGSQAAWADEAAAKKWVDSEFQPSTLNKDQQMAEMKWFIDAAAKLKAKGVKEISVVSETITTHEYESKTLAKAFSEITGITVKHDLIQEGDVVEKLQTSMQSGKSIYDGWISDSDLIG
;
A
#
# COMPACT_ATOMS: atom_id res chain seq x y z
N MET A 1 7.46 26.42 -39.98
CA MET A 1 6.25 25.68 -39.54
C MET A 1 6.65 24.52 -38.62
N LYS A 2 6.92 24.74 -37.32
CA LYS A 2 7.30 23.66 -36.37
C LYS A 2 6.97 23.97 -34.88
N PHE A 3 5.73 24.36 -34.56
CA PHE A 3 5.35 24.63 -33.15
C PHE A 3 3.95 24.11 -32.74
N ARG A 4 3.37 23.14 -33.47
CA ARG A 4 1.99 22.66 -33.22
C ARG A 4 1.88 21.32 -32.48
N TYR A 5 2.98 20.62 -32.24
CA TYR A 5 2.97 19.28 -31.62
C TYR A 5 3.26 19.27 -30.10
N THR A 6 3.88 20.33 -29.57
CA THR A 6 4.28 20.41 -28.16
C THR A 6 3.11 20.68 -27.21
N SER A 7 2.11 21.47 -27.62
CA SER A 7 0.95 21.78 -26.77
C SER A 7 -0.03 20.62 -26.63
N LEU A 8 -0.20 19.79 -27.67
CA LEU A 8 -1.05 18.58 -27.59
C LEU A 8 -0.43 17.50 -26.69
N ALA A 9 0.90 17.33 -26.73
CA ALA A 9 1.60 16.36 -25.89
C ALA A 9 1.53 16.71 -24.40
N LEU A 10 1.61 18.00 -24.05
CA LEU A 10 1.49 18.46 -22.66
C LEU A 10 0.06 18.30 -22.10
N ALA A 11 -0.96 18.58 -22.92
CA ALA A 11 -2.36 18.38 -22.54
C ALA A 11 -2.70 16.89 -22.31
N ALA A 12 -2.16 15.99 -23.12
CA ALA A 12 -2.32 14.54 -22.94
C ALA A 12 -1.63 14.02 -21.67
N ALA A 13 -0.46 14.56 -21.32
CA ALA A 13 0.25 14.19 -20.09
C ALA A 13 -0.49 14.66 -18.82
N CYS A 14 -1.09 15.86 -18.82
CA CYS A 14 -1.92 16.33 -17.71
C CYS A 14 -3.22 15.53 -17.53
N ALA A 15 -3.84 15.09 -18.63
CA ALA A 15 -5.06 14.27 -18.58
C ALA A 15 -4.81 12.89 -17.94
N LEU A 16 -3.66 12.26 -18.22
CA LEU A 16 -3.31 10.94 -17.67
C LEU A 16 -3.02 10.98 -16.16
N GLY A 17 -2.39 12.05 -15.66
CA GLY A 17 -2.15 12.23 -14.22
C GLY A 17 -3.43 12.47 -13.41
N SER A 18 -4.44 13.09 -14.04
CA SER A 18 -5.73 13.40 -13.41
C SER A 18 -6.60 12.16 -13.22
N GLN A 19 -6.55 11.21 -14.15
CA GLN A 19 -7.37 10.00 -14.11
C GLN A 19 -6.95 9.02 -13.00
N ALA A 20 -5.65 8.91 -12.72
CA ALA A 20 -5.15 8.04 -11.65
C ALA A 20 -5.60 8.53 -10.26
N ALA A 21 -5.50 9.84 -10.00
CA ALA A 21 -5.93 10.42 -8.73
C ALA A 21 -7.43 10.20 -8.44
N TRP A 22 -8.27 10.21 -9.48
CA TRP A 22 -9.71 9.98 -9.33
C TRP A 22 -10.08 8.52 -9.06
N ALA A 23 -9.32 7.57 -9.61
CA ALA A 23 -9.50 6.15 -9.34
C ALA A 23 -9.09 5.80 -7.90
N ASP A 24 -7.98 6.36 -7.43
CA ASP A 24 -7.45 6.17 -6.08
C ASP A 24 -8.43 6.70 -5.01
N GLU A 25 -9.00 7.90 -5.21
CA GLU A 25 -10.01 8.47 -4.30
C GLU A 25 -11.33 7.68 -4.28
N ALA A 26 -11.76 7.12 -5.42
CA ALA A 26 -12.95 6.27 -5.49
C ALA A 26 -12.76 4.93 -4.76
N ALA A 27 -11.58 4.31 -4.93
CA ALA A 27 -11.20 3.11 -4.19
C ALA A 27 -11.16 3.39 -2.68
N ALA A 28 -10.51 4.49 -2.27
CA ALA A 28 -10.45 4.88 -0.86
C ALA A 28 -11.84 5.07 -0.25
N LYS A 29 -12.75 5.75 -0.96
CA LYS A 29 -14.13 5.93 -0.49
C LYS A 29 -14.85 4.59 -0.28
N LYS A 30 -14.72 3.66 -1.22
CA LYS A 30 -15.30 2.31 -1.09
C LYS A 30 -14.81 1.62 0.19
N TRP A 31 -13.51 1.63 0.45
CA TRP A 31 -12.93 1.01 1.65
C TRP A 31 -13.34 1.71 2.95
N VAL A 32 -13.42 3.05 2.94
CA VAL A 32 -13.94 3.85 4.06
C VAL A 32 -15.40 3.53 4.37
N ASP A 33 -16.22 3.27 3.35
CA ASP A 33 -17.64 2.96 3.51
C ASP A 33 -17.91 1.52 3.92
N SER A 34 -17.04 0.56 3.58
CA SER A 34 -17.25 -0.86 3.86
C SER A 34 -16.41 -1.41 5.02
N GLU A 35 -15.09 -1.21 4.99
CA GLU A 35 -14.15 -1.96 5.84
C GLU A 35 -13.63 -1.12 7.02
N PHE A 36 -13.37 0.17 6.80
CA PHE A 36 -12.77 1.04 7.82
C PHE A 36 -13.82 1.63 8.76
N GLN A 37 -14.67 0.77 9.30
CA GLN A 37 -15.75 1.09 10.23
C GLN A 37 -15.76 0.08 11.39
N PRO A 38 -16.09 0.52 12.62
CA PRO A 38 -16.42 1.89 13.01
C PRO A 38 -15.18 2.80 13.06
N SER A 39 -15.38 4.12 12.95
CA SER A 39 -14.31 5.11 13.09
C SER A 39 -14.68 6.23 14.05
N THR A 40 -13.66 6.78 14.71
CA THR A 40 -13.78 8.01 15.53
C THR A 40 -13.84 9.26 14.65
N LEU A 41 -13.44 9.16 13.39
CA LEU A 41 -13.47 10.24 12.42
C LEU A 41 -14.82 10.25 11.68
N ASN A 42 -15.33 11.44 11.38
CA ASN A 42 -16.45 11.57 10.45
C ASN A 42 -16.00 11.32 9.00
N LYS A 43 -16.94 11.13 8.08
CA LYS A 43 -16.63 10.75 6.69
C LYS A 43 -15.72 11.74 5.96
N ASP A 44 -15.90 13.05 6.18
CA ASP A 44 -15.06 14.06 5.55
C ASP A 44 -13.61 14.00 6.08
N GLN A 45 -13.46 13.77 7.39
CA GLN A 45 -12.15 13.55 8.02
C GLN A 45 -11.50 12.26 7.52
N GLN A 46 -12.25 11.16 7.41
CA GLN A 46 -11.74 9.91 6.84
C GLN A 46 -11.23 10.10 5.41
N MET A 47 -11.97 10.81 4.57
CA MET A 47 -11.54 11.08 3.20
C MET A 47 -10.34 12.03 3.12
N ALA A 48 -10.22 12.99 4.06
CA ALA A 48 -9.04 13.84 4.15
C ALA A 48 -7.78 13.01 4.51
N GLU A 49 -7.88 12.07 5.45
CA GLU A 49 -6.81 11.14 5.80
C GLU A 49 -6.45 10.24 4.60
N MET A 50 -7.44 9.71 3.88
CA MET A 50 -7.19 8.91 2.69
C MET A 50 -6.50 9.70 1.58
N LYS A 51 -6.85 10.98 1.42
CA LYS A 51 -6.16 11.86 0.47
C LYS A 51 -4.70 12.05 0.83
N TRP A 52 -4.41 12.32 2.10
CA TRP A 52 -3.03 12.39 2.60
C TRP A 52 -2.28 11.08 2.34
N PHE A 53 -2.94 9.94 2.57
CA PHE A 53 -2.37 8.61 2.36
C PHE A 53 -2.01 8.33 0.89
N ILE A 54 -2.91 8.67 -0.04
CA ILE A 54 -2.69 8.57 -1.49
C ILE A 54 -1.50 9.45 -1.91
N ASP A 55 -1.43 10.70 -1.42
CA ASP A 55 -0.34 11.62 -1.73
C ASP A 55 1.01 11.13 -1.18
N ALA A 56 1.02 10.50 0.00
CA ALA A 56 2.20 9.87 0.57
C ALA A 56 2.67 8.70 -0.30
N ALA A 57 1.76 7.83 -0.73
CA ALA A 57 2.08 6.71 -1.59
C ALA A 57 2.56 7.15 -2.99
N ALA A 58 2.02 8.24 -3.54
CA ALA A 58 2.48 8.82 -4.80
C ALA A 58 3.97 9.20 -4.75
N LYS A 59 4.47 9.69 -3.61
CA LYS A 59 5.90 9.98 -3.42
C LYS A 59 6.76 8.72 -3.44
N LEU A 60 6.26 7.60 -2.91
CA LEU A 60 6.94 6.31 -2.97
C LEU A 60 6.97 5.77 -4.41
N LYS A 61 5.84 5.86 -5.14
CA LYS A 61 5.78 5.52 -6.57
C LYS A 61 6.78 6.33 -7.39
N ALA A 62 6.90 7.64 -7.12
CA ALA A 62 7.86 8.51 -7.80
C ALA A 62 9.32 8.14 -7.52
N LYS A 63 9.61 7.52 -6.37
CA LYS A 63 10.93 6.95 -6.04
C LYS A 63 11.16 5.57 -6.67
N GLY A 64 10.19 5.04 -7.43
CA GLY A 64 10.29 3.76 -8.12
C GLY A 64 9.75 2.57 -7.33
N VAL A 65 9.12 2.79 -6.17
CA VAL A 65 8.48 1.71 -5.41
C VAL A 65 7.21 1.27 -6.14
N LYS A 66 7.18 0.00 -6.56
CA LYS A 66 6.04 -0.61 -7.26
C LYS A 66 5.49 -1.81 -6.51
N GLU A 67 6.35 -2.51 -5.80
CA GLU A 67 6.02 -3.69 -5.02
C GLU A 67 6.70 -3.58 -3.65
N ILE A 68 6.02 -4.07 -2.64
CA ILE A 68 6.52 -4.20 -1.27
C ILE A 68 6.32 -5.66 -0.87
N SER A 69 7.39 -6.33 -0.48
CA SER A 69 7.34 -7.70 0.03
C SER A 69 7.36 -7.71 1.55
N VAL A 70 6.32 -8.24 2.17
CA VAL A 70 6.14 -8.33 3.61
C VAL A 70 6.00 -9.80 4.01
N VAL A 71 6.53 -10.16 5.18
CA VAL A 71 6.34 -11.48 5.77
C VAL A 71 5.81 -11.37 7.19
N SER A 72 4.94 -12.29 7.54
CA SER A 72 4.44 -12.44 8.91
C SER A 72 4.19 -13.90 9.27
N GLU A 73 3.94 -14.13 10.55
CA GLU A 73 3.47 -15.42 11.03
C GLU A 73 2.02 -15.71 10.59
N THR A 74 1.62 -16.98 10.62
CA THR A 74 0.26 -17.41 10.27
C THR A 74 -0.66 -17.36 11.49
N ILE A 75 -1.16 -16.16 11.80
CA ILE A 75 -2.26 -15.94 12.76
C ILE A 75 -3.45 -15.25 12.08
N THR A 76 -4.63 -15.29 12.70
CA THR A 76 -5.87 -14.75 12.11
C THR A 76 -5.77 -13.26 11.78
N THR A 77 -5.05 -12.49 12.59
CA THR A 77 -4.84 -11.05 12.37
C THR A 77 -4.01 -10.81 11.11
N HIS A 78 -2.90 -11.53 10.96
CA HIS A 78 -2.06 -11.41 9.76
C HIS A 78 -2.72 -11.98 8.50
N GLU A 79 -3.60 -12.97 8.63
CA GLU A 79 -4.44 -13.39 7.51
C GLU A 79 -5.35 -12.26 7.03
N TYR A 80 -5.94 -11.50 7.96
CA TYR A 80 -6.74 -10.33 7.64
C TYR A 80 -5.90 -9.22 6.99
N GLU A 81 -4.71 -8.94 7.53
CA GLU A 81 -3.78 -7.97 6.94
C GLU A 81 -3.39 -8.36 5.50
N SER A 82 -3.01 -9.62 5.30
CA SER A 82 -2.56 -10.16 4.01
C SER A 82 -3.68 -10.21 2.97
N LYS A 83 -4.90 -10.61 3.37
CA LYS A 83 -6.02 -10.82 2.43
C LYS A 83 -6.83 -9.53 2.19
N THR A 84 -6.96 -8.69 3.21
CA THR A 84 -7.83 -7.51 3.19
C THR A 84 -7.04 -6.22 3.11
N LEU A 85 -6.16 -5.94 4.07
CA LEU A 85 -5.47 -4.65 4.13
C LEU A 85 -4.44 -4.47 3.01
N ALA A 86 -3.69 -5.51 2.65
CA ALA A 86 -2.76 -5.48 1.53
C ALA A 86 -3.48 -5.22 0.19
N LYS A 87 -4.70 -5.77 0.04
CA LYS A 87 -5.57 -5.51 -1.10
C LYS A 87 -6.08 -4.07 -1.09
N ALA A 88 -6.56 -3.58 0.04
CA ALA A 88 -7.01 -2.19 0.19
C ALA A 88 -5.88 -1.21 -0.14
N PHE A 89 -4.70 -1.44 0.41
CA PHE A 89 -3.50 -0.66 0.11
C PHE A 89 -3.20 -0.64 -1.39
N SER A 90 -3.22 -1.81 -2.04
CA SER A 90 -2.93 -1.92 -3.47
C SER A 90 -3.98 -1.21 -4.33
N GLU A 91 -5.27 -1.35 -3.99
CA GLU A 91 -6.37 -0.68 -4.69
C GLU A 91 -6.34 0.85 -4.50
N ILE A 92 -5.96 1.34 -3.33
CA ILE A 92 -5.93 2.78 -3.00
C ILE A 92 -4.68 3.46 -3.57
N THR A 93 -3.53 2.80 -3.51
CA THR A 93 -2.23 3.42 -3.79
C THR A 93 -1.66 3.03 -5.15
N GLY A 94 -2.09 1.90 -5.72
CA GLY A 94 -1.50 1.29 -6.90
C GLY A 94 -0.11 0.66 -6.68
N ILE A 95 0.36 0.54 -5.42
CA ILE A 95 1.58 -0.19 -5.06
C ILE A 95 1.18 -1.60 -4.64
N THR A 96 1.75 -2.63 -5.26
CA THR A 96 1.44 -4.03 -4.95
C THR A 96 2.09 -4.43 -3.62
N VAL A 97 1.33 -5.12 -2.76
CA VAL A 97 1.87 -5.73 -1.55
C VAL A 97 1.83 -7.24 -1.71
N LYS A 98 3.00 -7.88 -1.64
CA LYS A 98 3.13 -9.32 -1.54
C LYS A 98 3.32 -9.67 -0.07
N HIS A 99 2.31 -10.26 0.55
CA HIS A 99 2.32 -10.60 1.98
C HIS A 99 2.38 -12.12 2.15
N ASP A 100 3.57 -12.63 2.49
CA ASP A 100 3.82 -14.04 2.75
C ASP A 100 3.48 -14.39 4.21
N LEU A 101 2.68 -15.44 4.40
CA LEU A 101 2.35 -16.01 5.70
C LEU A 101 3.13 -17.31 5.90
N ILE A 102 3.95 -17.37 6.95
CA ILE A 102 4.79 -18.53 7.27
C ILE A 102 4.67 -18.90 8.76
N GLN A 103 5.22 -20.03 9.18
CA GLN A 103 5.24 -20.36 10.61
C GLN A 103 6.15 -19.40 11.38
N GLU A 104 5.80 -19.03 12.62
CA GLU A 104 6.58 -18.11 13.45
C GLU A 104 8.05 -18.52 13.54
N GLY A 105 8.33 -19.82 13.74
CA GLY A 105 9.70 -20.34 13.76
C GLY A 105 10.50 -20.01 12.49
N ASP A 106 9.85 -20.10 11.32
CA ASP A 106 10.46 -19.74 10.04
C ASP A 106 10.66 -18.23 9.89
N VAL A 107 9.75 -17.41 10.45
CA VAL A 107 9.91 -15.94 10.51
C VAL A 107 11.17 -15.60 11.30
N VAL A 108 11.31 -16.15 12.50
CA VAL A 108 12.44 -15.88 13.40
C VAL A 108 13.76 -16.31 12.76
N GLU A 109 13.83 -17.52 12.17
CA GLU A 109 15.04 -18.02 11.52
C GLU A 109 15.46 -17.14 10.34
N LYS A 110 14.51 -16.78 9.47
CA LYS A 110 14.81 -15.93 8.30
C LYS A 110 15.17 -14.51 8.71
N LEU A 111 14.54 -13.96 9.75
CA LEU A 111 14.88 -12.65 10.28
C LEU A 111 16.30 -12.64 10.86
N GLN A 112 16.66 -13.64 11.66
CA GLN A 112 18.02 -13.78 12.19
C GLN A 112 19.05 -13.92 11.06
N THR A 113 18.74 -14.69 10.02
CA THR A 113 19.60 -14.82 8.83
C THR A 113 19.75 -13.48 8.10
N SER A 114 18.66 -12.72 7.94
CA SER A 114 18.67 -11.37 7.36
C SER A 114 19.58 -10.42 8.17
N MET A 115 19.44 -10.42 9.50
CA MET A 115 20.24 -9.59 10.41
C MET A 115 21.73 -9.97 10.38
N GLN A 116 22.06 -11.26 10.40
CA GLN A 116 23.44 -11.74 10.37
C GLN A 116 24.11 -11.49 9.02
N SER A 117 23.37 -11.66 7.92
CA SER A 117 23.90 -11.48 6.56
C SER A 117 23.92 -10.01 6.12
N GLY A 118 23.19 -9.13 6.80
CA GLY A 118 22.97 -7.74 6.38
C GLY A 118 22.15 -7.62 5.08
N LYS A 119 21.47 -8.70 4.66
CA LYS A 119 20.68 -8.77 3.43
C LYS A 119 19.25 -9.19 3.75
N SER A 120 18.31 -8.26 3.61
CA SER A 120 16.90 -8.57 3.78
C SER A 120 16.29 -9.08 2.47
N ILE A 121 15.54 -10.18 2.60
CA ILE A 121 14.72 -10.76 1.52
C ILE A 121 13.30 -10.16 1.46
N TYR A 122 12.88 -9.48 2.53
CA TYR A 122 11.60 -8.79 2.65
C TYR A 122 11.83 -7.31 3.01
N ASP A 123 10.92 -6.44 2.58
CA ASP A 123 10.91 -5.02 2.91
C ASP A 123 10.30 -4.76 4.30
N GLY A 124 9.43 -5.66 4.76
CA GLY A 124 8.77 -5.58 6.06
C GLY A 124 8.66 -6.94 6.76
N TRP A 125 8.80 -6.92 8.07
CA TRP A 125 8.64 -8.08 8.95
C TRP A 125 7.60 -7.73 10.01
N ILE A 126 6.53 -8.52 10.09
CA ILE A 126 5.48 -8.35 11.09
C ILE A 126 5.55 -9.59 11.99
N SER A 127 5.72 -9.35 13.28
CA SER A 127 5.74 -10.39 14.30
C SER A 127 4.91 -9.89 15.45
N ASP A 128 4.05 -10.76 15.93
CA ASP A 128 3.26 -10.53 17.10
C ASP A 128 3.94 -11.21 18.30
N SER A 129 4.30 -10.42 19.31
CA SER A 129 4.97 -10.93 20.50
C SER A 129 4.00 -11.56 21.51
N ASP A 130 2.70 -11.29 21.41
CA ASP A 130 1.69 -11.79 22.34
C ASP A 130 0.62 -12.70 21.70
N LEU A 131 0.68 -12.87 20.36
CA LEU A 131 -0.18 -13.73 19.54
C LEU A 131 -1.66 -13.28 19.50
N ILE A 132 -1.96 -12.03 19.83
CA ILE A 132 -3.33 -11.47 19.87
C ILE A 132 -3.60 -10.49 18.71
N GLY A 133 -2.58 -9.91 18.08
CA GLY A 133 -2.68 -8.99 16.95
C GLY A 133 -2.74 -7.51 17.34
#